data_AF-A0A9E2Y046-F1
#
_entry.id   AF-A0A9E2Y046-F1
#
_cell.length_a   1.000
_cell.length_b   1.000
_cell.length_c   1.000
_cell.angle_alpha   90.00
_cell.angle_beta   90.00
_cell.angle_gamma   90.00
#
_symmetry.space_group_name_H-M   'P 1'
#
loop_
_entity.id
_entity.type
_entity.pdbx_description
1 polymer ?
#
loop_
_entity_poly.entity_id
_entity_poly.type
_entity_poly.pdbx_seq_one_letter_code
_entity_poly.pdbx_strand_id
1 'polypeptide(L)' 'MRLLITGGAGCLGSNLVEEYLPRDHEILVIDNFATGKSETLPALAGLEVVSGSVADRALVDAAFARFAPTHV' A
#
# COMPACT_ATOMS: atom_id res chain seq x y z
N MET A 1 -9.19 -7.95 5.63
CA MET A 1 -8.13 -8.63 4.83
C MET A 1 -6.81 -7.90 5.07
N ARG A 2 -5.67 -8.51 4.70
CA ARG A 2 -4.38 -7.80 4.65
C ARG A 2 -3.99 -7.61 3.19
N LEU A 3 -4.18 -6.39 2.67
CA LEU A 3 -4.01 -6.05 1.26
C LEU A 3 -2.67 -5.35 1.06
N LEU A 4 -1.80 -5.89 0.20
CA LEU A 4 -0.58 -5.20 -0.23
C LEU A 4 -0.81 -4.58 -1.60
N ILE A 5 -0.86 -3.25 -1.69
CA ILE A 5 -1.14 -2.54 -2.95
C ILE A 5 0.14 -1.86 -3.44
N THR A 6 0.74 -2.36 -4.52
CA THR A 6 1.84 -1.68 -5.18
C THR A 6 1.32 -0.53 -6.04
N GLY A 7 1.99 0.62 -6.05
CA GLY A 7 1.49 1.81 -6.77
C GLY A 7 0.22 2.38 -6.16
N GLY A 8 0.02 2.16 -4.85
CA GLY A 8 -1.20 2.52 -4.13
C GLY A 8 -1.47 4.03 -4.06
N ALA A 9 -0.45 4.88 -4.27
CA ALA A 9 -0.64 6.34 -4.33
C ALA A 9 -1.08 6.84 -5.72
N GLY A 10 -1.18 5.94 -6.71
CA GLY A 10 -1.70 6.22 -8.05
C GLY A 10 -3.23 6.27 -8.11
N CYS A 11 -3.78 6.67 -9.27
CA CYS A 11 -5.21 6.91 -9.46
C CYS A 11 -6.10 5.73 -9.03
N LEU A 12 -5.83 4.52 -9.52
CA LEU A 12 -6.64 3.35 -9.16
C LEU A 12 -6.33 2.85 -7.75
N GLY A 13 -5.05 2.85 -7.37
CA GLY A 13 -4.58 2.40 -6.07
C GLY A 13 -5.24 3.18 -4.93
N SER A 14 -5.28 4.51 -5.02
CA SER A 14 -5.81 5.36 -3.96
C SER A 14 -7.32 5.16 -3.78
N ASN A 15 -8.06 4.99 -4.89
CA ASN A 15 -9.49 4.67 -4.84
C ASN A 15 -9.75 3.29 -4.19
N LEU A 16 -8.88 2.29 -4.42
CA LEU A 16 -8.98 1.00 -3.73
C LEU A 16 -8.71 1.15 -2.23
N VAL A 17 -7.72 1.96 -1.84
CA VAL A 17 -7.44 2.26 -0.43
C VAL A 17 -8.67 2.90 0.22
N GLU A 18 -9.25 3.93 -0.39
CA GLU A 18 -10.44 4.62 0.11
C GLU A 18 -11.66 3.68 0.27
N GLU A 19 -11.85 2.74 -0.66
CA GLU A 19 -12.96 1.80 -0.64
C GLU A 19 -12.80 0.70 0.42
N TYR A 20 -11.58 0.17 0.60
CA TYR A 20 -11.34 -1.00 1.45
C TYR A 20 -10.95 -0.66 2.88
N LEU A 21 -10.32 0.49 3.13
CA LEU A 21 -9.88 0.89 4.47
C LEU A 21 -11.05 1.00 5.47
N PRO A 22 -12.23 1.55 5.11
CA PRO A 22 -13.40 1.59 6.01
C PRO A 22 -14.03 0.22 6.30
N ARG A 23 -13.63 -0.84 5.60
CA ARG A 23 -14.19 -2.21 5.72
C ARG A 23 -13.39 -3.10 6.67
N ASP A 24 -12.65 -2.48 7.59
CA ASP A 24 -11.81 -3.18 8.56
C ASP A 24 -10.77 -4.08 7.85
N HIS A 25 -10.10 -3.51 6.85
CA HIS A 25 -8.98 -4.15 6.17
C HIS A 25 -7.70 -3.41 6.53
N GLU A 26 -6.64 -4.18 6.78
CA GLU A 26 -5.29 -3.65 6.89
C GLU A 26 -4.71 -3.52 5.48
N ILE A 27 -4.14 -2.36 5.19
CA ILE A 27 -3.60 -2.06 3.87
C ILE A 27 -2.16 -1.62 4.02
N LEU A 28 -1.27 -2.24 3.25
CA LEU A 28 0.12 -1.81 3.07
C LEU A 28 0.31 -1.34 1.64
N VAL A 29 0.69 -0.08 1.46
CA VAL A 29 1.06 0.47 0.15
C VAL A 29 2.58 0.45 -0.01
N ILE A 30 3.06 -0.03 -1.15
CA ILE A 30 4.44 0.19 -1.61
C ILE A 30 4.39 1.11 -2.82
N ASP A 31 4.97 2.31 -2.71
CA ASP A 31 4.97 3.29 -3.80
C ASP A 31 6.30 4.05 -3.84
N ASN A 32 6.82 4.30 -5.04
CA ASN A 32 8.04 5.10 -5.24
C ASN A 32 7.74 6.57 -5.55
N PHE A 33 6.45 6.93 -5.62
CA PHE A 33 5.95 8.27 -5.94
C PHE A 33 6.48 8.83 -7.26
N ALA A 34 6.78 7.97 -8.24
CA ALA A 34 7.21 8.42 -9.56
C ALA A 34 6.12 9.26 -10.26
N THR A 35 4.86 8.91 -10.05
CA THR A 35 3.68 9.66 -10.51
C THR A 35 2.56 9.75 -9.48
N GLY A 36 2.49 8.78 -8.55
CA GLY A 36 1.59 8.83 -7.39
C GLY A 36 1.96 9.96 -6.44
N LYS A 37 1.01 10.35 -5.59
CA LYS A 37 1.19 11.46 -4.64
C LYS A 37 0.82 11.01 -3.23
N SER A 38 1.66 11.30 -2.24
CA SER A 38 1.35 10.96 -0.84
C SER A 38 0.01 11.52 -0.37
N GLU A 39 -0.40 12.68 -0.88
CA GLU A 39 -1.65 13.35 -0.51
C GLU A 39 -2.91 12.59 -0.95
N THR A 40 -2.83 11.63 -1.87
CA THR A 40 -3.99 10.80 -2.28
C THR A 40 -4.29 9.69 -1.29
N LEU A 41 -3.37 9.42 -0.34
CA LEU A 41 -3.53 8.37 0.65
C LEU A 41 -4.10 8.97 1.96
N PRO A 42 -5.22 8.44 2.48
CA PRO A 42 -5.83 8.97 3.70
C PRO A 42 -4.97 8.65 4.92
N ALA A 43 -4.80 9.63 5.82
CA ALA A 43 -4.10 9.44 7.10
C ALA A 43 -5.03 8.79 8.15
N LEU A 44 -5.48 7.57 7.87
CA LEU A 44 -6.40 6.80 8.72
C LEU A 44 -5.69 5.57 9.32
N ALA A 45 -6.18 5.12 10.47
CA ALA A 45 -5.71 3.89 11.09
C ALA A 45 -5.97 2.69 10.15
N GLY A 46 -5.02 1.75 10.10
CA GLY A 46 -5.09 0.57 9.24
C GLY A 46 -4.40 0.71 7.88
N LEU A 47 -3.93 1.90 7.51
CA LEU A 47 -3.09 2.13 6.33
C LEU A 47 -1.63 2.32 6.75
N GLU A 48 -0.74 1.52 6.15
CA GLU A 48 0.70 1.70 6.21
C GLU A 48 1.24 2.02 4.81
N VAL A 49 2.24 2.89 4.74
CA VAL A 49 2.87 3.28 3.48
C VAL A 49 4.38 3.09 3.59
N VAL A 50 4.93 2.29 2.68
CA VAL A 50 6.37 2.10 2.50
C VAL A 50 6.78 2.83 1.22
N SER A 51 7.57 3.89 1.38
CA SER A 51 8.17 4.60 0.24
C SER A 51 9.32 3.77 -0.31
N GLY A 52 9.21 3.32 -1.56
CA GLY A 52 10.21 2.47 -2.20
C GLY A 52 9.76 1.89 -3.54
N SER A 53 10.70 1.26 -4.24
CA SER A 53 10.43 0.64 -5.55
C SER A 53 10.18 -0.86 -5.38
N VAL A 54 9.20 -1.38 -6.13
CA VAL A 54 9.00 -2.84 -6.26
C VAL A 54 10.18 -3.55 -6.94
N ALA A 55 11.08 -2.81 -7.59
CA ALA A 55 12.33 -3.35 -8.12
C ALA A 55 13.37 -3.64 -7.03
N ASP A 56 13.19 -3.11 -5.80
CA ASP A 56 14.00 -3.47 -4.64
C ASP A 56 13.50 -4.78 -4.03
N ARG A 57 14.19 -5.88 -4.36
CA ARG A 57 13.83 -7.21 -3.89
C ARG A 57 13.85 -7.33 -2.36
N ALA A 58 14.81 -6.71 -1.69
CA ALA A 58 14.94 -6.83 -0.23
C ALA A 58 13.80 -6.11 0.48
N LEU A 59 13.40 -4.95 -0.04
CA LEU A 59 12.23 -4.21 0.46
C LEU A 59 10.95 -5.04 0.30
N VAL A 60 10.74 -5.63 -0.89
CA VAL A 60 9.56 -6.47 -1.15
C VAL A 60 9.55 -7.69 -0.23
N ASP A 61 10.66 -8.42 -0.12
CA ASP A 61 10.74 -9.59 0.77
C ASP A 61 10.46 -9.21 2.23
N ALA A 62 11.00 -8.09 2.72
CA ALA A 62 10.75 -7.59 4.07
C ALA A 62 9.29 -7.18 4.28
N ALA A 63 8.67 -6.53 3.30
CA ALA A 63 7.26 -6.14 3.34
C ALA A 63 6.35 -7.38 3.43
N PHE A 64 6.58 -8.40 2.61
CA PHE A 64 5.82 -9.64 2.65
C PHE A 64 6.02 -10.40 3.97
N ALA A 65 7.25 -10.50 4.47
CA ALA A 65 7.54 -11.21 5.71
C ALA A 65 6.88 -10.56 6.93
N ARG A 66 6.91 -9.21 7.00
CA ARG A 66 6.36 -8.45 8.12
C ARG A 66 4.83 -8.34 8.06
N PHE A 67 4.28 -8.03 6.90
CA PHE A 67 2.85 -7.75 6.73
C PHE A 67 2.02 -9.01 6.46
N ALA A 68 2.66 -10.07 5.94
CA ALA A 68 2.03 -11.34 5.60
C ALA A 68 0.71 -11.16 4.82
N PRO A 69 0.71 -10.48 3.65
CA PRO A 69 -0.52 -10.14 2.94
C PRO A 69 -1.32 -11.38 2.58
N THR A 70 -2.64 -11.27 2.65
CA THR A 70 -3.54 -12.33 2.15
C THR A 70 -3.86 -12.14 0.67
N HIS A 71 -3.77 -10.90 0.17
CA HIS A 71 -3.93 -10.54 -1.24
C HIS A 71 -2.96 -9.42 -1.60
N VAL A 72 -2.59 -9.38 -2.87
CA VAL A 72 -1.71 -8.37 -3.49
C VAL A 72 -2.45 -7.76 -4.68
#